data_AF-A0A448ZVI3-F1
#
_entry.id   AF-A0A448ZVI3-F1
#
_cell.length_a   1.000
_cell.length_b   1.000
_cell.length_c   1.000
_cell.angle_alpha   90.00
_cell.angle_beta   90.00
_cell.angle_gamma   90.00
#
_symmetry.space_group_name_H-M   'P 1'
#
loop_
_entity.id
_entity.type
_entity.pdbx_description
1 polymer ?
#
loop_
_entity_poly.entity_id
_entity_poly.type
_entity_poly.pdbx_seq_one_letter_code
_entity_poly.pdbx_strand_id
1 'polypeptide(L)'
;MTIKMIIYILWPTTLLFSIIWILIFKKSIFNKKMFFNLKAVEFLEKNRLSISKSFFRKMFLINAGKYCILAVPILVINYVFGMILIFANLQLNKIFIYVSFFVNMIFPYLIMLSFNKWLKLEIHYKMHHIMPVVDRYEISFFKEETNDWKNSDFFKSLNETIIIEFKNSKPQLSQKFDLNAIKKMCFKNNIFNANKLNYFTFKDVENVYVNGNKISTYEELSILRLYLFEKLNNCKPYF
;
A
#
# COMPACT_ATOMS: atom_id res chain seq x y z
N MET A 1 -8.13 -40.49 -23.02
CA MET A 1 -7.73 -39.15 -23.50
C MET A 1 -6.24 -39.18 -23.81
N THR A 2 -5.85 -39.01 -25.07
CA THR A 2 -4.44 -39.12 -25.47
C THR A 2 -3.65 -37.91 -24.95
N ILE A 3 -2.36 -38.10 -24.65
CA ILE A 3 -1.43 -37.03 -24.19
C ILE A 3 -1.51 -35.77 -25.08
N LYS A 4 -1.78 -35.96 -26.38
CA LYS A 4 -2.01 -34.88 -27.35
C LYS A 4 -3.19 -33.98 -26.97
N MET A 5 -4.34 -34.57 -26.64
CA MET A 5 -5.52 -33.80 -26.21
C MET A 5 -5.26 -33.02 -24.92
N ILE A 6 -4.48 -33.58 -24.00
CA ILE A 6 -4.11 -32.89 -22.75
C ILE A 6 -3.30 -31.63 -23.07
N ILE A 7 -2.34 -31.70 -24.00
CA ILE A 7 -1.51 -30.55 -24.36
C ILE A 7 -2.31 -29.47 -25.10
N TYR A 8 -3.21 -29.87 -26.01
CA TYR A 8 -4.09 -28.93 -26.71
C TYR A 8 -5.02 -28.17 -25.76
N ILE A 9 -5.45 -28.79 -24.66
CA ILE A 9 -6.26 -28.13 -23.62
C ILE A 9 -5.38 -27.31 -22.68
N LEU A 10 -4.20 -27.80 -22.31
CA LEU A 10 -3.31 -27.09 -21.39
C LEU A 10 -2.81 -25.78 -22.01
N TRP A 11 -2.52 -25.74 -23.30
CA TRP A 11 -2.00 -24.54 -23.96
C TRP A 11 -2.89 -23.28 -23.81
N PRO A 12 -4.19 -23.29 -24.13
CA PRO A 12 -5.04 -22.12 -23.88
C PRO A 12 -5.21 -21.85 -22.38
N THR A 13 -5.15 -22.87 -21.51
CA THR A 13 -5.25 -22.65 -20.06
C THR A 13 -4.04 -21.92 -19.47
N THR A 14 -2.82 -22.09 -20.01
CA THR A 14 -1.64 -21.33 -19.53
C THR A 14 -1.74 -19.84 -19.86
N LEU A 15 -2.29 -19.52 -21.05
CA LEU A 15 -2.55 -18.13 -21.46
C LEU A 15 -3.68 -17.51 -20.62
N LEU A 16 -4.78 -18.24 -20.43
CA LEU A 16 -5.90 -17.83 -19.56
C LEU A 16 -5.46 -17.61 -18.12
N PHE A 17 -4.63 -18.52 -17.58
CA PHE A 17 -4.05 -18.37 -16.25
C PHE A 17 -3.31 -17.04 -16.11
N SER A 18 -2.50 -16.69 -17.10
CA SER A 18 -1.72 -15.45 -17.08
C SER A 18 -2.63 -14.21 -17.01
N ILE A 19 -3.72 -14.20 -17.77
CA ILE A 19 -4.72 -13.11 -17.76
C ILE A 19 -5.40 -13.04 -16.38
N ILE A 20 -5.87 -14.18 -15.87
CA ILE A 20 -6.56 -14.26 -14.57
C ILE A 20 -5.62 -13.83 -13.44
N TRP A 21 -4.36 -14.26 -13.47
CA TRP A 21 -3.35 -13.91 -12.48
C TRP A 21 -3.15 -12.39 -12.38
N ILE A 22 -3.11 -11.70 -13.52
CA ILE A 22 -2.99 -10.23 -13.56
C ILE A 22 -4.22 -9.56 -12.96
N LEU A 23 -5.42 -10.05 -13.27
CA LEU A 23 -6.67 -9.52 -12.71
C LEU A 23 -6.72 -9.69 -11.19
N ILE A 24 -6.31 -10.86 -10.69
CA ILE A 24 -6.19 -11.14 -9.25
C ILE A 24 -5.16 -10.21 -8.62
N PHE A 25 -3.98 -10.07 -9.23
CA PHE A 25 -2.94 -9.18 -8.75
C PHE A 25 -3.42 -7.74 -8.67
N LYS A 26 -4.09 -7.25 -9.72
CA LYS A 26 -4.66 -5.90 -9.79
C LYS A 26 -5.63 -5.65 -8.62
N LYS A 27 -6.59 -6.56 -8.42
CA LYS A 27 -7.63 -6.40 -7.40
C LYS A 27 -7.10 -6.57 -5.97
N SER A 28 -6.24 -7.56 -5.74
CA SER A 28 -5.86 -7.99 -4.40
C SER A 28 -4.57 -7.37 -3.89
N ILE A 29 -3.59 -7.12 -4.77
CA ILE A 29 -2.26 -6.64 -4.39
C ILE A 29 -2.11 -5.17 -4.77
N PHE A 30 -2.35 -4.82 -6.04
CA PHE A 30 -2.12 -3.46 -6.52
C PHE A 30 -3.05 -2.45 -5.85
N ASN A 31 -4.37 -2.60 -6.02
CA ASN A 31 -5.36 -1.64 -5.50
C ASN A 31 -5.31 -1.50 -3.98
N LYS A 32 -5.14 -2.63 -3.25
CA LYS A 32 -5.19 -2.62 -1.78
C LYS A 32 -3.88 -2.22 -1.13
N LYS A 33 -2.72 -2.59 -1.70
CA LYS A 33 -1.42 -2.51 -1.00
C LYS A 33 -0.36 -1.69 -1.73
N MET A 34 -0.48 -1.40 -3.02
CA MET A 34 0.53 -0.63 -3.77
C MET A 34 0.03 0.75 -4.11
N PHE A 35 -1.23 0.87 -4.56
CA PHE A 35 -1.77 2.11 -5.08
C PHE A 35 -1.65 3.28 -4.10
N PHE A 36 -2.05 3.06 -2.84
CA PHE A 36 -1.91 4.07 -1.78
C PHE A 36 -0.45 4.45 -1.52
N ASN A 37 0.45 3.48 -1.49
CA ASN A 37 1.88 3.71 -1.28
C ASN A 37 2.50 4.53 -2.42
N LEU A 38 2.20 4.18 -3.68
CA LEU A 38 2.67 4.90 -4.86
C LEU A 38 2.11 6.33 -4.87
N LYS A 39 0.82 6.51 -4.56
CA LYS A 39 0.19 7.83 -4.46
C LYS A 39 0.78 8.68 -3.33
N ALA A 40 1.07 8.08 -2.18
CA ALA A 40 1.68 8.80 -1.07
C ALA A 40 3.05 9.35 -1.49
N VAL A 41 3.86 8.54 -2.16
CA VAL A 41 5.17 8.98 -2.67
C VAL A 41 5.02 10.09 -3.73
N GLU A 42 4.10 9.94 -4.67
CA GLU A 42 3.79 10.95 -5.68
C GLU A 42 3.36 12.29 -5.04
N PHE A 43 2.57 12.25 -3.96
CA PHE A 43 2.20 13.42 -3.18
C PHE A 43 3.40 14.06 -2.48
N LEU A 44 4.27 13.25 -1.87
CA LEU A 44 5.47 13.73 -1.18
C LEU A 44 6.42 14.44 -2.14
N GLU A 45 6.59 13.88 -3.33
CA GLU A 45 7.38 14.49 -4.42
C GLU A 45 6.76 15.81 -4.88
N LYS A 46 5.47 15.82 -5.21
CA LYS A 46 4.78 17.01 -5.72
C LYS A 46 4.89 18.21 -4.77
N ASN A 47 4.86 17.94 -3.46
CA ASN A 47 4.93 18.96 -2.42
C ASN A 47 6.36 19.20 -1.90
N ARG A 48 7.39 18.56 -2.48
CA ARG A 48 8.83 18.69 -2.11
C ARG A 48 9.12 18.41 -0.64
N LEU A 49 8.49 17.39 -0.09
CA LEU A 49 8.56 17.06 1.33
C LEU A 49 9.72 16.09 1.60
N SER A 50 10.61 16.41 2.56
CA SER A 50 11.77 15.54 2.83
C SER A 50 11.42 14.33 3.70
N ILE A 51 11.87 13.15 3.30
CA ILE A 51 11.62 11.87 3.98
C ILE A 51 12.90 11.07 4.10
N SER A 52 12.99 10.19 5.10
CA SER A 52 14.16 9.35 5.26
C SER A 52 14.42 8.47 4.03
N LYS A 53 15.67 8.45 3.57
CA LYS A 53 16.13 7.60 2.47
C LYS A 53 15.85 6.11 2.72
N SER A 54 15.94 5.68 3.97
CA SER A 54 15.63 4.31 4.39
C SER A 54 14.16 3.95 4.15
N PHE A 55 13.24 4.90 4.36
CA PHE A 55 11.82 4.71 4.06
C PHE A 55 11.59 4.54 2.55
N PHE A 56 12.13 5.43 1.72
CA PHE A 56 12.04 5.29 0.26
C PHE A 56 12.61 3.96 -0.23
N ARG A 57 13.79 3.57 0.27
CA ARG A 57 14.43 2.29 -0.09
C ARG A 57 13.52 1.11 0.26
N LYS A 58 12.97 1.11 1.47
CA LYS A 58 12.08 0.06 1.96
C LYS A 58 10.82 -0.03 1.11
N MET A 59 10.19 1.11 0.82
CA MET A 59 8.97 1.17 0.00
C MET A 59 9.22 0.74 -1.44
N PHE A 60 10.35 1.15 -2.02
CA PHE A 60 10.81 0.68 -3.32
C PHE A 60 10.93 -0.85 -3.33
N LEU A 61 11.70 -1.44 -2.41
CA LEU A 61 11.90 -2.90 -2.35
C LEU A 61 10.60 -3.67 -2.16
N ILE A 62 9.69 -3.19 -1.30
CA ILE A 62 8.38 -3.81 -1.08
C ILE A 62 7.55 -3.81 -2.38
N ASN A 63 7.56 -2.72 -3.13
CA ASN A 63 6.80 -2.62 -4.38
C ASN A 63 7.46 -3.44 -5.50
N ALA A 64 8.79 -3.43 -5.59
CA ALA A 64 9.56 -4.29 -6.51
C ALA A 64 9.26 -5.78 -6.28
N GLY A 65 9.28 -6.23 -5.03
CA GLY A 65 8.93 -7.61 -4.68
C GLY A 65 7.51 -8.00 -5.11
N LYS A 66 6.54 -7.07 -5.00
CA LYS A 66 5.18 -7.30 -5.50
C LYS A 66 5.14 -7.39 -7.03
N TYR A 67 5.90 -6.57 -7.77
CA TYR A 67 6.01 -6.73 -9.22
C TYR A 67 6.64 -8.07 -9.61
N CYS A 68 7.59 -8.59 -8.84
CA CYS A 68 8.11 -9.94 -9.04
C CYS A 68 7.03 -11.02 -8.85
N ILE A 69 6.16 -10.89 -7.83
CA ILE A 69 5.02 -11.82 -7.62
C ILE A 69 4.05 -11.81 -8.81
N LEU A 70 3.93 -10.68 -9.52
CA LEU A 70 3.16 -10.62 -10.76
C LEU A 70 3.88 -11.32 -11.92
N ALA A 71 5.13 -10.93 -12.18
CA ALA A 71 5.83 -11.29 -13.40
C ALA A 71 6.37 -12.73 -13.39
N VAL A 72 6.94 -13.18 -12.28
CA VAL A 72 7.66 -14.47 -12.21
C VAL A 72 6.74 -15.66 -12.53
N PRO A 73 5.53 -15.79 -11.97
CA PRO A 73 4.67 -16.94 -12.29
C PRO A 73 4.29 -17.00 -13.78
N ILE A 74 4.04 -15.86 -14.40
CA ILE A 74 3.68 -15.77 -15.83
C ILE A 74 4.86 -16.22 -16.69
N LEU A 75 6.07 -15.71 -16.40
CA LEU A 75 7.27 -16.09 -17.14
C LEU A 75 7.57 -17.58 -16.99
N VAL A 76 7.57 -18.09 -15.75
CA VAL A 76 7.87 -19.50 -15.49
C VAL A 76 6.88 -20.43 -16.19
N ILE A 77 5.58 -20.18 -16.06
CA ILE A 77 4.55 -21.06 -16.64
C ILE A 77 4.63 -21.07 -18.17
N ASN A 78 4.71 -19.90 -18.80
CA ASN A 78 4.72 -19.83 -20.27
C ASN A 78 6.03 -20.37 -20.84
N TYR A 79 7.19 -20.02 -20.28
CA TYR A 79 8.47 -20.49 -20.81
C TYR A 79 8.68 -21.98 -20.61
N VAL A 80 8.34 -22.52 -19.44
CA VAL A 80 8.42 -23.97 -19.21
C VAL A 80 7.51 -24.70 -20.18
N PHE A 81 6.28 -24.22 -20.38
CA PHE A 81 5.36 -24.84 -21.34
C PHE A 81 5.87 -24.76 -22.79
N GLY A 82 6.41 -23.60 -23.20
CA GLY A 82 7.02 -23.42 -24.51
C GLY A 82 8.19 -24.39 -24.74
N MET A 83 9.09 -24.51 -23.76
CA MET A 83 10.22 -25.45 -23.84
C MET A 83 9.75 -26.90 -23.94
N ILE A 84 8.74 -27.31 -23.17
CA ILE A 84 8.18 -28.66 -23.26
C ILE A 84 7.67 -28.97 -24.68
N LEU A 85 7.01 -28.01 -25.34
CA LEU A 85 6.47 -28.21 -26.70
C LEU A 85 7.55 -28.58 -27.73
N ILE A 86 8.75 -28.01 -27.63
CA ILE A 86 9.85 -28.26 -28.56
C ILE A 86 10.69 -29.48 -28.16
N PHE A 87 11.00 -29.64 -26.88
CA PHE A 87 11.99 -30.62 -26.43
C PHE A 87 11.39 -32.00 -26.08
N ALA A 88 10.10 -32.09 -25.78
CA ALA A 88 9.50 -33.34 -25.32
C ALA A 88 9.16 -34.33 -26.46
N ASN A 89 9.64 -34.11 -27.69
CA ASN A 89 9.41 -34.97 -28.87
C ASN A 89 7.95 -35.43 -29.01
N LEU A 90 7.03 -34.49 -28.78
CA LEU A 90 5.60 -34.75 -28.77
C LEU A 90 5.11 -35.00 -30.20
N GLN A 91 4.31 -36.04 -30.40
CA GLN A 91 3.68 -36.33 -31.70
C GLN A 91 2.51 -35.37 -32.03
N LEU A 92 2.73 -34.05 -31.92
CA LEU A 92 1.77 -33.00 -32.24
C LEU A 92 1.99 -32.48 -33.67
N ASN A 93 1.04 -31.70 -34.18
CA ASN A 93 1.22 -31.01 -35.45
C ASN A 93 2.43 -30.04 -35.36
N LYS A 94 3.38 -30.13 -36.30
CA LYS A 94 4.58 -29.28 -36.33
C LYS A 94 4.24 -27.79 -36.36
N ILE A 95 3.22 -27.38 -37.11
CA ILE A 95 2.77 -25.98 -37.18
C ILE A 95 2.33 -25.52 -35.79
N PHE A 96 1.54 -26.35 -35.10
CA PHE A 96 1.08 -26.04 -33.75
C PHE A 96 2.25 -25.90 -32.77
N ILE A 97 3.22 -26.82 -32.78
CA ILE A 97 4.40 -26.76 -31.89
C ILE A 97 5.12 -25.42 -32.05
N TYR A 98 5.47 -25.03 -33.27
CA TYR A 98 6.22 -23.80 -33.51
C TYR A 98 5.41 -22.55 -33.15
N VAL A 99 4.15 -22.47 -33.60
CA VAL A 99 3.28 -21.32 -33.28
C VAL A 99 3.11 -21.19 -31.77
N SER A 100 2.76 -22.27 -31.08
CA SER A 100 2.56 -22.26 -29.63
C SER A 100 3.84 -21.94 -28.88
N PHE A 101 5.00 -22.41 -29.33
CA PHE A 101 6.30 -22.02 -28.77
C PHE A 101 6.53 -20.51 -28.86
N PHE A 102 6.42 -19.94 -30.07
CA PHE A 102 6.64 -18.50 -30.26
C PHE A 102 5.65 -17.66 -29.45
N VAL A 103 4.38 -18.07 -29.40
CA VAL A 103 3.37 -17.40 -28.56
C VAL A 103 3.77 -17.45 -27.09
N ASN A 104 4.16 -18.61 -26.55
CA ASN A 104 4.56 -18.70 -25.14
C ASN A 104 5.83 -17.88 -24.82
N MET A 105 6.73 -17.67 -25.78
CA MET A 105 7.93 -16.85 -25.58
C MET A 105 7.62 -15.35 -25.63
N ILE A 106 6.72 -14.92 -26.51
CA ILE A 106 6.42 -13.49 -26.74
C ILE A 106 5.31 -12.98 -25.80
N PHE A 107 4.32 -13.81 -25.49
CA PHE A 107 3.12 -13.43 -24.76
C PHE A 107 3.39 -12.82 -23.37
N PRO A 108 4.30 -13.34 -22.53
CA PRO A 108 4.65 -12.72 -21.26
C PRO A 108 5.14 -11.27 -21.40
N TYR A 109 5.86 -10.95 -22.47
CA TYR A 109 6.34 -9.57 -22.70
C TYR A 109 5.21 -8.66 -23.17
N LEU A 110 4.39 -9.12 -24.10
CA LEU A 110 3.23 -8.35 -24.61
C LEU A 110 2.28 -8.00 -23.47
N ILE A 111 1.96 -8.98 -22.63
CA ILE A 111 1.02 -8.76 -21.54
C ILE A 111 1.61 -7.80 -20.51
N MET A 112 2.90 -7.92 -20.14
CA MET A 112 3.55 -7.00 -19.22
C MET A 112 3.60 -5.57 -19.75
N LEU A 113 3.86 -5.37 -21.05
CA LEU A 113 3.85 -4.05 -21.69
C LEU A 113 2.47 -3.38 -21.61
N SER A 114 1.40 -4.13 -21.89
CA SER A 114 0.03 -3.59 -21.81
C SER A 114 -0.34 -3.13 -20.40
N PHE A 115 0.16 -3.81 -19.37
CA PHE A 115 -0.15 -3.48 -17.97
C PHE A 115 0.81 -2.47 -17.34
N ASN A 116 1.90 -2.11 -18.01
CA ASN A 116 2.93 -1.21 -17.50
C ASN A 116 2.35 0.16 -17.08
N LYS A 117 1.44 0.72 -17.91
CA LYS A 117 0.72 1.98 -17.61
C LYS A 117 -0.18 1.87 -16.39
N TRP A 118 -0.89 0.76 -16.24
CA TRP A 118 -1.85 0.56 -15.14
C TRP A 118 -1.17 0.39 -13.80
N LEU A 119 0.02 -0.19 -13.81
CA LEU A 119 0.81 -0.50 -12.62
C LEU A 119 1.60 0.69 -12.07
N LYS A 120 1.47 1.88 -12.67
CA LYS A 120 2.16 3.11 -12.24
C LYS A 120 3.68 2.91 -12.10
N LEU A 121 4.28 2.09 -12.97
CA LEU A 121 5.70 1.75 -12.91
C LEU A 121 6.61 2.97 -13.06
N GLU A 122 6.17 4.00 -13.79
CA GLU A 122 6.88 5.28 -13.88
C GLU A 122 7.11 5.92 -12.50
N ILE A 123 6.08 5.95 -11.64
CA ILE A 123 6.19 6.48 -10.27
C ILE A 123 7.15 5.63 -9.46
N HIS A 124 7.09 4.30 -9.61
CA HIS A 124 8.00 3.39 -8.93
C HIS A 124 9.47 3.62 -9.34
N TYR A 125 9.76 3.79 -10.63
CA TYR A 125 11.10 4.13 -11.13
C TYR A 125 11.57 5.49 -10.63
N LYS A 126 10.69 6.49 -10.61
CA LYS A 126 10.99 7.81 -10.04
C LYS A 126 11.43 7.73 -8.59
N MET A 127 10.88 6.81 -7.78
CA MET A 127 11.31 6.64 -6.39
C MET A 127 12.82 6.41 -6.27
N HIS A 128 13.42 5.64 -7.17
CA HIS A 128 14.86 5.38 -7.17
C HIS A 128 15.66 6.67 -7.44
N HIS A 129 15.19 7.49 -8.37
CA HIS A 129 15.83 8.78 -8.71
C HIS A 129 15.62 9.86 -7.65
N ILE A 130 14.53 9.79 -6.89
CA ILE A 130 14.20 10.75 -5.82
C ILE A 130 15.12 10.56 -4.60
N MET A 131 15.54 9.33 -4.31
CA MET A 131 16.43 9.00 -3.17
C MET A 131 17.64 9.94 -2.97
N PRO A 132 18.40 10.33 -4.02
CA PRO A 132 19.53 11.27 -3.91
C PRO A 132 19.14 12.76 -3.89
N VAL A 133 17.91 13.12 -4.25
CA VAL A 133 17.45 14.52 -4.27
C VAL A 133 16.87 14.92 -2.92
N VAL A 134 16.28 13.97 -2.20
CA VAL A 134 15.68 14.17 -0.86
C VAL A 134 16.70 14.63 0.18
N ASP A 135 17.98 14.24 0.03
CA ASP A 135 19.08 14.72 0.87
C ASP A 135 19.36 16.23 0.71
N ARG A 136 18.73 16.93 -0.26
CA ARG A 136 18.93 18.37 -0.58
C ARG A 136 17.76 19.29 -0.23
N TYR A 137 16.60 18.75 0.16
CA TYR A 137 15.45 19.59 0.49
C TYR A 137 15.51 20.01 1.96
N GLU A 138 15.65 21.31 2.22
CA GLU A 138 15.70 21.89 3.58
C GLU A 138 14.35 21.80 4.32
N ILE A 139 13.25 21.54 3.62
CA ILE A 139 11.93 21.39 4.22
C ILE A 139 11.68 19.90 4.44
N SER A 140 12.11 19.44 5.61
CA SER A 140 11.70 18.13 6.09
C SER A 140 10.17 18.02 6.11
N PHE A 141 9.62 16.88 5.66
CA PHE A 141 8.21 16.54 5.92
C PHE A 141 7.92 16.57 7.42
N PHE A 142 8.99 16.44 8.21
CA PHE A 142 9.09 16.54 9.66
C PHE A 142 9.96 17.73 10.08
N LYS A 143 10.17 18.75 9.22
CA LYS A 143 10.78 19.99 9.69
C LYS A 143 9.76 20.43 10.69
N GLU A 144 10.22 20.56 11.93
CA GLU A 144 9.43 21.06 13.03
C GLU A 144 8.65 22.24 12.44
N GLU A 145 7.38 22.01 12.12
CA GLU A 145 6.37 22.94 12.58
C GLU A 145 6.79 23.05 14.03
N THR A 146 7.43 24.17 14.32
CA THR A 146 7.29 24.89 15.57
C THR A 146 6.08 24.32 16.31
N ASN A 147 6.17 24.17 17.63
CA ASN A 147 5.02 23.78 18.45
C ASN A 147 3.81 24.75 18.30
N ASP A 148 3.66 25.50 17.22
CA ASP A 148 2.51 26.23 16.70
C ASP A 148 1.22 25.43 16.79
N TRP A 149 1.25 24.11 16.55
CA TRP A 149 0.06 23.29 16.83
C TRP A 149 -0.29 23.25 18.33
N LYS A 150 0.70 23.37 19.24
CA LYS A 150 0.47 23.58 20.67
C LYS A 150 -0.06 24.98 21.00
N ASN A 151 0.15 25.95 20.10
CA ASN A 151 -0.43 27.29 20.21
C ASN A 151 -1.87 27.36 19.69
N SER A 152 -2.34 26.35 18.96
CA SER A 152 -3.73 26.27 18.48
C SER A 152 -4.72 26.30 19.64
N ASP A 153 -5.85 26.99 19.44
CA ASP A 153 -6.91 27.07 20.44
C ASP A 153 -7.51 25.70 20.74
N PHE A 154 -7.55 24.83 19.72
CA PHE A 154 -7.97 23.45 19.89
C PHE A 154 -7.04 22.69 20.84
N PHE A 155 -5.71 22.75 20.67
CA PHE A 155 -4.78 22.08 21.59
C PHE A 155 -4.91 22.61 23.02
N LYS A 156 -5.06 23.93 23.19
CA LYS A 156 -5.26 24.53 24.52
C LYS A 156 -6.54 24.05 25.20
N SER A 157 -7.56 23.67 24.42
CA SER A 157 -8.80 23.08 24.94
C SER A 157 -8.66 21.61 25.41
N LEU A 158 -7.56 20.93 25.06
CA LEU A 158 -7.30 19.54 25.42
C LEU A 158 -6.78 19.43 26.87
N ASN A 159 -7.70 19.29 27.82
CA ASN A 159 -7.39 19.06 29.24
C ASN A 159 -6.73 17.69 29.50
N GLU A 160 -6.19 17.47 30.71
CA GLU A 160 -5.56 16.19 31.10
C GLU A 160 -6.51 14.98 31.02
N THR A 161 -7.81 15.22 31.21
CA THR A 161 -8.86 14.22 31.08
C THR A 161 -9.48 14.30 29.68
N ILE A 162 -8.95 13.48 28.76
CA ILE A 162 -9.50 13.31 27.42
C ILE A 162 -10.47 12.14 27.38
N ILE A 163 -11.69 12.41 26.93
CA ILE A 163 -12.69 11.43 26.56
C ILE A 163 -13.01 11.62 25.07
N ILE A 164 -12.76 10.58 24.27
CA ILE A 164 -13.08 10.58 22.84
C ILE A 164 -14.32 9.73 22.63
N GLU A 165 -15.34 10.33 22.01
CA GLU A 165 -16.60 9.68 21.70
C GLU A 165 -16.82 9.61 20.19
N PHE A 166 -17.17 8.44 19.69
CA PHE A 166 -17.66 8.26 18.31
C PHE A 166 -19.17 8.10 18.37
N LYS A 167 -19.92 9.10 17.85
CA LYS A 167 -21.38 9.05 17.82
C LYS A 167 -21.86 8.46 16.51
N ASN A 168 -22.38 7.23 16.53
CA ASN A 168 -23.00 6.66 15.33
C ASN A 168 -24.22 7.49 14.86
N SER A 169 -24.49 7.45 13.55
CA SER A 169 -25.71 7.99 12.93
C SER A 169 -27.00 7.33 13.43
N LYS A 170 -26.90 6.23 14.19
CA LYS A 170 -28.00 5.63 14.95
C LYS A 170 -27.72 5.74 16.47
N PRO A 171 -28.69 6.20 17.29
CA PRO A 171 -28.47 6.68 18.65
C PRO A 171 -28.12 5.62 19.72
N GLN A 172 -27.92 4.34 19.35
CA GLN A 172 -27.91 3.27 20.36
C GLN A 172 -26.54 2.86 20.92
N LEU A 173 -25.41 3.22 20.31
CA LEU A 173 -24.09 2.85 20.84
C LEU A 173 -23.05 3.91 20.48
N SER A 174 -23.04 5.03 21.21
CA SER A 174 -21.87 5.91 21.19
C SER A 174 -20.74 5.23 21.96
N GLN A 175 -19.57 5.10 21.33
CA GLN A 175 -18.41 4.48 21.94
C GLN A 175 -17.53 5.56 22.56
N LYS A 176 -17.42 5.54 23.89
CA LYS A 176 -16.57 6.47 24.66
C LYS A 176 -15.27 5.76 25.05
N PHE A 177 -14.16 6.45 24.83
CA PHE A 177 -12.82 5.97 25.14
C PHE A 177 -12.09 7.02 25.98
N ASP A 178 -11.65 6.61 27.17
CA ASP A 178 -10.72 7.39 27.97
C ASP A 178 -9.26 7.13 27.53
N LEU A 179 -8.33 7.93 28.06
CA LEU A 179 -6.91 7.79 27.75
C LEU A 179 -6.38 6.37 28.03
N ASN A 180 -6.86 5.73 29.10
CA ASN A 180 -6.44 4.38 29.49
C ASN A 180 -6.92 3.31 28.49
N ALA A 181 -8.16 3.40 28.00
CA ALA A 181 -8.67 2.50 26.97
C ALA A 181 -7.89 2.67 25.66
N ILE A 182 -7.60 3.92 25.26
CA ILE A 182 -6.80 4.20 24.06
C ILE A 182 -5.39 3.63 24.22
N LYS A 183 -4.78 3.78 25.40
CA LYS A 183 -3.48 3.20 25.73
C LYS A 183 -3.49 1.68 25.57
N LYS A 184 -4.44 0.98 26.19
CA LYS A 184 -4.58 -0.47 26.08
C LYS A 184 -4.74 -0.94 24.64
N MET A 185 -5.42 -0.17 23.81
CA MET A 185 -5.60 -0.50 22.40
C MET A 185 -4.31 -0.32 21.59
N CYS A 186 -3.57 0.77 21.84
CA CYS A 186 -2.39 1.15 21.07
C CYS A 186 -1.13 0.39 21.48
N PHE A 187 -1.05 -0.16 22.69
CA PHE A 187 0.08 -0.95 23.15
C PHE A 187 -0.12 -2.45 22.92
N LYS A 188 0.95 -3.15 22.53
CA LYS A 188 1.03 -4.62 22.52
C LYS A 188 2.41 -5.02 23.04
N ASN A 189 2.48 -5.84 24.08
CA ASN A 189 3.75 -6.26 24.70
C ASN A 189 4.66 -5.07 25.05
N ASN A 190 4.11 -4.00 25.63
CA ASN A 190 4.80 -2.74 25.94
C ASN A 190 5.36 -1.94 24.75
N ILE A 191 5.07 -2.37 23.52
CA ILE A 191 5.44 -1.64 22.31
C ILE A 191 4.23 -0.82 21.82
N PHE A 192 4.42 0.48 21.65
CA PHE A 192 3.41 1.37 21.09
C PHE A 192 3.23 1.15 19.58
N ASN A 193 1.98 1.07 19.12
CA ASN A 193 1.63 0.88 17.72
C ASN A 193 0.93 2.12 17.15
N ALA A 194 1.69 2.96 16.45
CA ALA A 194 1.20 4.20 15.83
C ALA A 194 0.09 3.96 14.78
N ASN A 195 0.08 2.81 14.09
CA ASN A 195 -0.96 2.50 13.10
C ASN A 195 -2.32 2.29 13.76
N LYS A 196 -2.35 1.75 14.99
CA LYS A 196 -3.61 1.60 15.73
C LYS A 196 -4.14 2.94 16.20
N LEU A 197 -3.26 3.86 16.63
CA LEU A 197 -3.66 5.22 16.97
C LEU A 197 -4.20 5.95 15.73
N ASN A 198 -3.52 5.86 14.58
CA ASN A 198 -4.01 6.40 13.31
C ASN A 198 -5.38 5.83 12.94
N TYR A 199 -5.55 4.51 13.02
CA TYR A 199 -6.83 3.89 12.72
C TYR A 199 -7.91 4.40 13.66
N PHE A 200 -7.63 4.52 14.97
CA PHE A 200 -8.58 5.03 15.95
C PHE A 200 -9.03 6.45 15.64
N THR A 201 -8.10 7.38 15.42
CA THR A 201 -8.43 8.80 15.21
C THR A 201 -9.18 9.04 13.90
N PHE A 202 -8.95 8.21 12.88
CA PHE A 202 -9.52 8.40 11.54
C PHE A 202 -10.57 7.34 11.15
N LYS A 203 -11.05 6.50 12.08
CA LYS A 203 -12.02 5.44 11.77
C LYS A 203 -13.37 5.99 11.32
N ASP A 204 -13.84 7.07 11.93
CA ASP A 204 -15.13 7.69 11.67
C ASP A 204 -15.02 9.21 11.86
N VAL A 205 -14.31 9.83 10.91
CA VAL A 205 -13.91 11.25 10.90
C VAL A 205 -15.10 12.19 11.11
N GLU A 206 -16.27 11.86 10.58
CA GLU A 206 -17.45 12.75 10.59
C GLU A 206 -18.15 12.83 11.96
N ASN A 207 -17.83 11.90 12.86
CA ASN A 207 -18.56 11.69 14.10
C ASN A 207 -17.66 11.61 15.34
N VAL A 208 -16.47 12.22 15.29
CA VAL A 208 -15.55 12.28 16.42
C VAL A 208 -15.88 13.46 17.32
N TYR A 209 -15.99 13.19 18.62
CA TYR A 209 -16.18 14.19 19.66
C TYR A 209 -15.06 14.05 20.70
N VAL A 210 -14.52 15.18 21.15
CA VAL A 210 -13.55 15.23 22.24
C VAL A 210 -14.17 16.02 23.38
N ASN A 211 -14.28 15.40 24.56
CA ASN A 211 -14.90 16.02 25.74
C ASN A 211 -16.29 16.61 25.46
N GLY A 212 -17.06 15.98 24.55
CA GLY A 212 -18.39 16.42 24.15
C GLY A 212 -18.43 17.41 22.99
N ASN A 213 -17.29 17.98 22.58
CA ASN A 213 -17.20 18.91 21.45
C ASN A 213 -16.91 18.17 20.15
N LYS A 214 -17.67 18.47 19.08
CA LYS A 214 -17.46 17.85 17.78
C LYS A 214 -16.15 18.36 17.15
N ILE A 215 -15.34 17.45 16.63
CA ILE A 215 -14.20 17.84 15.80
C ILE A 215 -14.73 18.20 14.41
N SER A 216 -14.42 19.41 13.97
CA SER A 216 -15.01 19.99 12.76
C SER A 216 -14.06 19.93 11.56
N THR A 217 -12.76 19.75 11.81
CA THR A 217 -11.74 19.78 10.74
C THR A 217 -10.77 18.60 10.81
N TYR A 218 -10.17 18.27 9.66
CA TYR A 218 -9.07 17.32 9.56
C TYR A 218 -7.80 17.80 10.28
N GLU A 219 -7.64 19.12 10.43
CA GLU A 219 -6.53 19.74 11.14
C GLU A 219 -6.63 19.46 12.65
N GLU A 220 -7.80 19.71 13.27
CA GLU A 220 -8.06 19.38 14.67
C GLU A 220 -7.91 17.87 14.94
N LEU A 221 -8.36 17.00 14.03
CA LEU A 221 -8.12 15.55 14.12
C LEU A 221 -6.63 15.21 14.11
N SER A 222 -5.86 15.91 13.28
CA SER A 222 -4.41 15.72 13.20
C SER A 222 -3.72 16.19 14.47
N ILE A 223 -4.14 17.33 15.03
CA ILE A 223 -3.66 17.86 16.32
C ILE A 223 -4.01 16.89 17.46
N LEU A 224 -5.24 16.36 17.50
CA LEU A 224 -5.65 15.36 18.49
C LEU A 224 -4.76 14.11 18.42
N ARG A 225 -4.45 13.63 17.21
CA ARG A 225 -3.54 12.50 17.03
C ARG A 225 -2.16 12.81 17.60
N LEU A 226 -1.60 13.98 17.30
CA LEU A 226 -0.27 14.39 17.79
C LEU A 226 -0.26 14.47 19.32
N TYR A 227 -1.29 15.09 19.92
CA TYR A 227 -1.49 15.15 21.36
C TYR A 227 -1.52 13.76 22.00
N LEU A 228 -2.36 12.85 21.46
CA LEU A 228 -2.50 11.49 22.00
C LEU A 228 -1.20 10.71 21.87
N PHE A 229 -0.46 10.89 20.77
CA PHE A 229 0.85 10.27 20.61
C PHE A 229 1.82 10.71 21.71
N GLU A 230 1.95 12.04 21.95
CA GLU A 230 2.83 12.56 23.00
C GLU A 230 2.42 12.04 24.38
N LYS A 231 1.12 12.11 24.72
CA LYS A 231 0.61 11.67 26.04
C LYS A 231 0.73 10.17 26.28
N LEU A 232 0.60 9.34 25.25
CA LEU A 232 0.60 7.88 25.41
C LEU A 232 2.00 7.27 25.34
N ASN A 233 2.87 7.84 24.51
CA ASN A 233 4.17 7.27 24.17
C ASN A 233 5.35 8.04 24.80
N ASN A 234 5.11 9.17 25.48
CA ASN A 234 6.13 10.05 26.08
C ASN A 234 7.28 10.40 25.11
N CYS A 235 6.99 10.39 23.82
CA CYS A 235 7.93 10.64 22.75
C CYS A 235 7.29 11.65 21.78
N LYS A 236 8.13 12.45 21.11
CA LYS A 236 7.64 13.27 20.01
C LYS A 236 6.99 12.38 18.94
N PRO A 237 5.85 12.77 18.36
CA PRO A 237 5.23 12.07 17.24
C PRO A 237 6.24 11.89 16.10
N TYR A 238 6.71 10.65 15.95
CA TYR A 238 7.46 10.21 14.78
C TYR A 238 6.45 9.65 13.80
N PHE A 239 5.79 10.56 13.09
CA PHE A 239 5.19 10.20 11.80
C PHE A 239 6.21 10.49 10.72
#